data_AF-A0A950DH91-F1
#
_entry.id   AF-A0A950DH91-F1
#
_cell.length_a   1.000
_cell.length_b   1.000
_cell.length_c   1.000
_cell.angle_alpha   90.00
_cell.angle_beta   90.00
_cell.angle_gamma   90.00
#
_symmetry.space_group_name_H-M   'P 1'
#
loop_
_entity.id
_entity.type
_entity.pdbx_description
1 polymer ?
#
loop_
_entity_poly.entity_id
_entity_poly.type
_entity_poly.pdbx_seq_one_letter_code
_entity_poly.pdbx_strand_id
1 'polypeptide(L)'
;MSRFRLPVDVGGKLGGMSVVAHALECGDIAKAQVATLLLQFPDPAALTKEAGSGDDLHRLAGELAATSNPRRAWPSAEISKEIRRWVAEAAGELMASGEERLIFALPVADAIGAFVEALGLGELNTGEQRILDQLYANFDAPKTFQDLRTPQTDNGLGYEQHHIVGQNPDNVAKQELMVPPILEKFGRDKIDDPDNIAWIPRLKHEQITAYYNSVDDQDPEGRVRWRVINDMDFAEQQATGLAILREFGVLQ
;
A
#
# COMPACT_ATOMS: atom_id res chain seq x y z
N MET A 1 22.16 -25.37 -8.75
CA MET A 1 22.42 -24.06 -9.42
C MET A 1 21.15 -23.24 -9.32
N SER A 2 21.18 -22.05 -8.70
CA SER A 2 19.99 -21.20 -8.54
C SER A 2 19.36 -20.85 -9.90
N ARG A 3 18.03 -21.04 -10.01
CA ARG A 3 17.22 -20.77 -11.21
C ARG A 3 17.34 -19.31 -11.67
N PHE A 4 17.66 -18.38 -10.76
CA PHE A 4 17.65 -16.95 -11.03
C PHE A 4 18.97 -16.39 -11.58
N ARG A 5 20.09 -17.13 -11.53
CA ARG A 5 21.44 -16.73 -12.03
C ARG A 5 21.95 -15.33 -11.63
N LEU A 6 21.24 -14.60 -10.79
CA LEU A 6 21.62 -13.29 -10.27
C LEU A 6 22.09 -13.42 -8.81
N PRO A 7 23.11 -12.67 -8.40
CA PRO A 7 23.47 -12.58 -7.00
C PRO A 7 22.29 -12.00 -6.21
N VAL A 8 22.09 -12.52 -5.01
CA VAL A 8 21.07 -12.06 -4.08
C VAL A 8 21.77 -11.67 -2.78
N ASP A 9 21.73 -10.39 -2.42
CA ASP A 9 22.18 -9.88 -1.14
C ASP A 9 21.14 -10.22 -0.07
N VAL A 10 21.36 -11.36 0.57
CA VAL A 10 20.56 -11.79 1.71
C VAL A 10 20.89 -10.93 2.94
N GLY A 11 22.12 -10.43 3.07
CA GLY A 11 22.57 -9.67 4.24
C GLY A 11 21.76 -8.40 4.45
N GLY A 12 21.55 -7.62 3.38
CA GLY A 12 20.68 -6.44 3.39
C GLY A 12 19.19 -6.74 3.62
N LYS A 13 18.78 -8.01 3.49
CA LYS A 13 17.38 -8.45 3.49
C LYS A 13 16.96 -9.27 4.72
N LEU A 14 17.89 -9.62 5.60
CA LEU A 14 17.61 -10.39 6.82
C LEU A 14 16.51 -9.77 7.69
N GLY A 15 16.48 -8.44 7.81
CA GLY A 15 15.45 -7.73 8.55
C GLY A 15 14.04 -7.96 7.99
N GLY A 16 13.88 -7.82 6.67
CA GLY A 16 12.58 -8.06 6.02
C GLY A 16 12.18 -9.54 6.05
N MET A 17 13.14 -10.46 5.92
CA MET A 17 12.87 -11.90 6.04
C MET A 17 12.39 -12.28 7.45
N SER A 18 12.93 -11.63 8.49
CA SER A 18 12.44 -11.79 9.87
C SER A 18 10.98 -11.31 10.01
N VAL A 19 10.62 -10.20 9.36
CA VAL A 19 9.22 -9.72 9.34
C VAL A 19 8.30 -10.70 8.62
N VAL A 20 8.73 -11.27 7.50
CA VAL A 20 7.97 -12.32 6.78
C VAL A 20 7.76 -13.54 7.68
N ALA A 21 8.84 -14.05 8.29
CA ALA A 21 8.78 -15.22 9.17
C ALA A 21 7.83 -14.99 10.35
N HIS A 22 7.97 -13.87 11.05
CA HIS A 22 7.12 -13.52 12.17
C HIS A 22 5.64 -13.37 11.76
N ALA A 23 5.38 -12.75 10.60
CA ALA A 23 4.04 -12.64 10.06
C ALA A 23 3.42 -14.02 9.77
N LEU A 24 4.19 -14.94 9.18
CA LEU A 24 3.75 -16.32 8.95
C LEU A 24 3.48 -17.09 10.24
N GLU A 25 4.34 -16.94 11.26
CA GLU A 25 4.15 -17.55 12.59
C GLU A 25 2.85 -17.07 13.26
N CYS A 26 2.52 -15.78 13.13
CA CYS A 26 1.28 -15.21 13.64
C CYS A 26 0.05 -15.52 12.78
N GLY A 27 0.21 -16.16 11.62
CA GLY A 27 -0.87 -16.39 10.66
C GLY A 27 -1.33 -15.12 9.92
N ASP A 28 -0.53 -14.05 9.95
CA ASP A 28 -0.77 -12.79 9.25
C ASP A 28 -0.23 -12.88 7.81
N ILE A 29 -0.98 -13.57 6.98
CA ILE A 29 -0.59 -13.86 5.58
C ILE A 29 -0.44 -12.56 4.76
N ALA A 30 -1.28 -11.56 5.00
CA ALA A 30 -1.20 -10.28 4.28
C ALA A 30 0.11 -9.55 4.59
N LYS A 31 0.50 -9.47 5.87
CA LYS A 31 1.77 -8.88 6.27
C LYS A 31 2.97 -9.67 5.73
N ALA A 32 2.89 -11.00 5.69
CA ALA A 32 3.92 -11.83 5.09
C ALA A 32 4.08 -11.55 3.59
N GLN A 33 2.97 -11.42 2.86
CA GLN A 33 2.97 -11.09 1.43
C GLN A 33 3.55 -9.69 1.18
N VAL A 34 3.10 -8.67 1.91
CA VAL A 34 3.62 -7.30 1.79
C VAL A 34 5.12 -7.26 2.11
N ALA A 35 5.55 -7.87 3.21
CA ALA A 35 6.96 -7.91 3.57
C ALA A 35 7.78 -8.68 2.52
N THR A 36 7.24 -9.74 1.92
CA THR A 36 7.90 -10.49 0.84
C THR A 36 8.03 -9.66 -0.43
N LEU A 37 7.01 -8.88 -0.79
CA LEU A 37 7.05 -7.95 -1.93
C LEU A 37 8.10 -6.85 -1.70
N LEU A 38 8.15 -6.29 -0.49
CA LEU A 38 9.11 -5.25 -0.11
C LEU A 38 10.56 -5.76 -0.03
N LEU A 39 10.77 -7.07 0.06
CA LEU A 39 12.11 -7.67 -0.01
C LEU A 39 12.71 -7.63 -1.42
N GLN A 40 11.90 -7.40 -2.46
CA GLN A 40 12.36 -7.25 -3.86
C GLN A 40 13.34 -8.36 -4.27
N PHE A 41 12.93 -9.63 -4.20
CA PHE A 41 13.74 -10.77 -4.68
C PHE A 41 13.40 -11.13 -6.15
N PRO A 42 14.40 -11.54 -6.96
CA PRO A 42 15.84 -11.35 -6.75
C PRO A 42 16.19 -9.85 -6.72
N ASP A 43 17.40 -9.48 -6.25
CA ASP A 43 17.82 -8.08 -6.31
C ASP A 43 17.55 -7.52 -7.71
N PRO A 44 16.87 -6.37 -7.83
CA PRO A 44 16.75 -5.73 -9.13
C PRO A 44 18.17 -5.56 -9.65
N ALA A 45 18.42 -5.99 -10.89
CA ALA A 45 19.71 -5.76 -11.52
C ALA A 45 20.06 -4.30 -11.26
N ALA A 46 21.23 -4.03 -10.67
CA ALA A 46 21.68 -2.67 -10.44
C ALA A 46 21.41 -1.94 -11.74
N LEU A 47 20.49 -0.97 -11.74
CA LEU A 47 20.06 -0.28 -12.94
C LEU A 47 21.31 0.43 -13.47
N THR A 48 22.09 -0.28 -14.30
CA THR A 48 22.89 0.35 -15.32
C THR A 48 21.90 1.22 -16.02
N LYS A 49 22.18 2.52 -16.01
CA LYS A 49 21.31 3.63 -16.38
C LYS A 49 20.98 3.64 -17.88
N GLU A 50 20.76 2.47 -18.47
CA GLU A 50 20.31 2.23 -19.82
C GLU A 50 18.87 1.75 -19.70
N ALA A 51 17.94 2.69 -19.90
CA ALA A 51 16.52 2.50 -19.75
C ALA A 51 16.00 1.41 -20.72
N GLY A 52 15.50 0.30 -20.17
CA GLY A 52 14.48 -0.48 -20.85
C GLY A 52 13.23 0.40 -20.98
N SER A 53 12.62 0.44 -22.16
CA SER A 53 11.48 1.33 -22.42
C SER A 53 10.27 0.91 -21.56
N GLY A 54 9.46 1.88 -21.14
CA GLY A 54 8.25 1.60 -20.34
C GLY A 54 7.29 0.59 -20.99
N ASP A 55 7.38 0.41 -22.31
CA ASP A 55 6.58 -0.54 -23.08
C ASP A 55 6.87 -2.01 -22.72
N ASP A 56 8.11 -2.32 -22.30
CA ASP A 56 8.48 -3.69 -21.90
C ASP A 56 7.84 -4.09 -20.57
N LEU A 57 7.66 -3.15 -19.67
CA LEU A 57 6.96 -3.34 -18.39
C LEU A 57 5.46 -3.51 -18.60
N HIS A 58 4.85 -2.69 -19.47
CA HIS A 58 3.42 -2.81 -19.79
C HIS A 58 3.07 -4.12 -20.52
N ARG A 59 3.93 -4.60 -21.41
CA ARG A 59 3.74 -5.89 -22.10
C ARG A 59 3.75 -7.08 -21.13
N LEU A 60 4.72 -7.10 -20.20
CA LEU A 60 4.84 -8.17 -19.22
C LEU A 60 3.60 -8.25 -18.30
N ALA A 61 3.05 -7.09 -17.92
CA ALA A 61 1.83 -7.00 -17.13
C ALA A 61 0.58 -7.49 -17.88
N GLY A 62 0.48 -7.20 -19.18
CA GLY A 62 -0.65 -7.64 -20.02
C GLY A 62 -0.70 -9.16 -20.25
N GLU A 63 0.46 -9.81 -20.36
CA GLU A 63 0.55 -11.28 -20.55
C GLU A 63 0.08 -12.05 -19.29
N LEU A 64 0.25 -11.48 -18.10
CA LEU A 64 -0.19 -12.06 -16.82
C LEU A 64 -1.71 -11.96 -16.59
N ALA A 65 -2.38 -10.95 -17.16
CA ALA A 65 -3.80 -10.72 -16.97
C ALA A 65 -4.71 -11.63 -17.83
N ALA A 66 -4.18 -12.24 -18.90
CA ALA A 66 -4.97 -12.95 -19.90
C ALA A 66 -5.40 -14.39 -19.52
N THR A 67 -5.01 -14.91 -18.35
CA THR A 67 -5.28 -16.28 -17.91
C THR A 67 -6.01 -16.28 -16.56
N SER A 68 -7.35 -16.27 -16.57
CA SER A 68 -8.12 -15.76 -15.42
C SER A 68 -9.45 -16.53 -15.19
N ASN A 69 -9.67 -17.09 -13.98
CA ASN A 69 -10.95 -17.67 -13.50
C ASN A 69 -11.02 -17.70 -11.94
N PRO A 70 -11.95 -16.96 -11.29
CA PRO A 70 -11.85 -16.62 -9.87
C PRO A 70 -12.25 -17.75 -8.92
N ARG A 71 -11.44 -17.95 -7.85
CA ARG A 71 -11.78 -18.84 -6.72
C ARG A 71 -12.11 -18.05 -5.45
N ARG A 72 -13.22 -18.41 -4.81
CA ARG A 72 -13.57 -17.98 -3.44
C ARG A 72 -12.77 -18.82 -2.44
N ALA A 73 -12.05 -18.17 -1.55
CA ALA A 73 -11.21 -18.71 -0.48
C ALA A 73 -9.80 -19.16 -0.92
N TRP A 74 -8.88 -18.20 -0.91
CA TRP A 74 -7.45 -18.40 -1.09
C TRP A 74 -6.64 -17.80 0.09
N PRO A 75 -5.52 -18.45 0.49
CA PRO A 75 -5.25 -19.85 0.21
C PRO A 75 -6.32 -20.73 0.85
N SER A 76 -6.61 -21.89 0.25
CA SER A 76 -7.48 -22.86 0.90
C SER A 76 -6.86 -23.28 2.24
N ALA A 77 -7.69 -23.80 3.16
CA ALA A 77 -7.20 -24.30 4.44
C ALA A 77 -6.12 -25.39 4.23
N GLU A 78 -6.27 -26.19 3.18
CA GLU A 78 -5.31 -27.20 2.73
C GLU A 78 -3.97 -26.59 2.29
N ILE A 79 -3.97 -25.52 1.50
CA ILE A 79 -2.73 -24.84 1.09
C ILE A 79 -2.04 -24.22 2.31
N SER A 80 -2.80 -23.55 3.19
CA SER A 80 -2.27 -23.00 4.45
C SER A 80 -1.65 -24.06 5.36
N LYS A 81 -2.21 -25.28 5.36
CA LYS A 81 -1.67 -26.43 6.10
C LYS A 81 -0.37 -26.92 5.48
N GLU A 82 -0.31 -26.97 4.16
CA GLU A 82 0.87 -27.44 3.43
C GLU A 82 2.06 -26.47 3.54
N ILE A 83 1.81 -25.17 3.48
CA ILE A 83 2.82 -24.13 3.72
C ILE A 83 3.45 -24.30 5.11
N ARG A 84 2.61 -24.47 6.14
CA ARG A 84 3.08 -24.67 7.51
C ARG A 84 3.89 -25.95 7.67
N ARG A 85 3.52 -27.02 6.97
CA ARG A 85 4.28 -28.27 6.93
C ARG A 85 5.68 -28.05 6.34
N TRP A 86 5.78 -27.36 5.20
CA TRP A 86 7.06 -27.11 4.54
C TRP A 86 8.00 -26.23 5.35
N VAL A 87 7.46 -25.17 5.97
CA VAL A 87 8.24 -24.32 6.86
C VAL A 87 8.78 -25.13 8.04
N ALA A 88 7.96 -26.00 8.63
CA ALA A 88 8.37 -26.86 9.74
C ALA A 88 9.44 -27.89 9.32
N GLU A 89 9.31 -28.48 8.12
CA GLU A 89 10.30 -29.43 7.58
C GLU A 89 11.63 -28.74 7.30
N ALA A 90 11.62 -27.60 6.61
CA ALA A 90 12.83 -26.82 6.33
C ALA A 90 13.53 -26.33 7.62
N ALA A 91 12.75 -25.91 8.63
CA ALA A 91 13.29 -25.54 9.93
C ALA A 91 13.89 -26.76 10.67
N GLY A 92 13.26 -27.93 10.57
CA GLY A 92 13.75 -29.17 11.15
C GLY A 92 15.06 -29.64 10.53
N GLU A 93 15.17 -29.60 9.20
CA GLU A 93 16.39 -29.92 8.47
C GLU A 93 17.54 -28.96 8.83
N LEU A 94 17.24 -27.66 8.92
CA LEU A 94 18.21 -26.64 9.33
C LEU A 94 18.74 -26.92 10.74
N MET A 95 17.86 -27.17 11.71
CA MET A 95 18.24 -27.48 13.09
C MET A 95 19.01 -28.81 13.21
N ALA A 96 18.64 -29.83 12.44
CA ALA A 96 19.28 -31.15 12.47
C ALA A 96 20.68 -31.14 11.85
N SER A 97 20.97 -30.20 10.95
CA SER A 97 22.27 -30.12 10.28
C SER A 97 23.43 -29.74 11.20
N GLY A 98 23.15 -29.09 12.35
CA GLY A 98 24.16 -28.75 13.36
C GLY A 98 25.29 -27.83 12.89
N GLU A 99 25.22 -27.29 11.66
CA GLU A 99 26.25 -26.43 11.11
C GLU A 99 25.92 -24.94 11.36
N GLU A 100 26.73 -24.29 12.20
CA GLU A 100 26.81 -22.82 12.37
C GLU A 100 27.38 -22.09 11.11
N ARG A 101 27.23 -22.68 9.92
CA ARG A 101 27.76 -22.07 8.70
C ARG A 101 26.83 -20.98 8.19
N LEU A 102 27.43 -19.92 7.65
CA LEU A 102 26.81 -19.01 6.68
C LEU A 102 26.18 -19.85 5.56
N ILE A 103 24.92 -20.25 5.72
CA ILE A 103 24.20 -20.97 4.69
C ILE A 103 23.78 -19.94 3.64
N PHE A 104 24.50 -19.99 2.52
CA PHE A 104 24.04 -19.47 1.24
C PHE A 104 22.54 -19.77 1.06
N ALA A 105 21.81 -18.74 0.63
CA ALA A 105 20.41 -18.57 0.26
C ALA A 105 19.60 -19.77 -0.34
N LEU A 106 20.17 -20.95 -0.53
CA LEU A 106 19.62 -22.03 -1.36
C LEU A 106 18.41 -22.76 -0.76
N PRO A 107 18.39 -23.24 0.50
CA PRO A 107 17.22 -23.98 1.00
C PRO A 107 15.99 -23.10 1.17
N VAL A 108 16.18 -21.84 1.59
CA VAL A 108 15.10 -20.86 1.71
C VAL A 108 14.62 -20.41 0.33
N ALA A 109 15.52 -20.22 -0.64
CA ALA A 109 15.12 -19.91 -2.02
C ALA A 109 14.42 -21.09 -2.71
N ASP A 110 14.82 -22.33 -2.43
CA ASP A 110 14.14 -23.53 -2.92
C ASP A 110 12.78 -23.71 -2.23
N ALA A 111 12.66 -23.38 -0.95
CA ALA A 111 11.37 -23.35 -0.23
C ALA A 111 10.45 -22.23 -0.75
N ILE A 112 10.96 -21.02 -1.01
CA ILE A 112 10.22 -19.94 -1.67
C ILE A 112 9.86 -20.32 -3.10
N GLY A 113 10.76 -20.99 -3.82
CA GLY A 113 10.53 -21.50 -5.18
C GLY A 113 9.43 -22.55 -5.22
N ALA A 114 9.48 -23.54 -4.32
CA ALA A 114 8.45 -24.55 -4.16
C ALA A 114 7.12 -23.93 -3.69
N PHE A 115 7.17 -22.92 -2.81
CA PHE A 115 6.02 -22.13 -2.39
C PHE A 115 5.36 -21.40 -3.56
N VAL A 116 6.12 -20.67 -4.36
CA VAL A 116 5.62 -19.99 -5.58
C VAL A 116 5.09 -21.00 -6.61
N GLU A 117 5.79 -22.13 -6.80
CA GLU A 117 5.38 -23.18 -7.75
C GLU A 117 4.09 -23.90 -7.31
N ALA A 118 3.89 -24.08 -6.01
CA ALA A 118 2.71 -24.76 -5.46
C ALA A 118 1.52 -23.84 -5.19
N LEU A 119 1.76 -22.56 -4.93
CA LEU A 119 0.72 -21.54 -5.05
C LEU A 119 0.25 -21.41 -6.50
N GLY A 120 1.13 -21.73 -7.46
CA GLY A 120 0.93 -21.44 -8.88
C GLY A 120 0.91 -19.94 -9.13
N LEU A 121 1.06 -19.55 -10.40
CA LEU A 121 0.63 -18.22 -10.85
C LEU A 121 -0.91 -18.24 -10.90
N GLY A 122 -1.55 -18.24 -9.73
CA GLY A 122 -2.98 -18.13 -9.59
C GLY A 122 -3.42 -16.67 -9.66
N GLU A 123 -4.66 -16.43 -10.08
CA GLU A 123 -5.30 -15.13 -9.90
C GLU A 123 -5.25 -14.73 -8.43
N LEU A 124 -4.90 -13.48 -8.20
CA LEU A 124 -5.01 -12.85 -6.89
C LEU A 124 -6.48 -12.87 -6.49
N ASN A 125 -6.76 -13.28 -5.25
CA ASN A 125 -8.11 -13.05 -4.73
C ASN A 125 -8.37 -11.54 -4.57
N THR A 126 -9.62 -11.14 -4.37
CA THR A 126 -9.98 -9.70 -4.26
C THR A 126 -9.19 -8.96 -3.18
N GLY A 127 -8.75 -9.63 -2.12
CA GLY A 127 -7.90 -9.05 -1.08
C GLY A 127 -6.46 -8.84 -1.54
N GLU A 128 -5.85 -9.83 -2.19
CA GLU A 128 -4.49 -9.73 -2.72
C GLU A 128 -4.40 -8.70 -3.86
N GLN A 129 -5.38 -8.71 -4.77
CA GLN A 129 -5.48 -7.69 -5.83
C GLN A 129 -5.59 -6.30 -5.23
N ARG A 130 -6.40 -6.13 -4.18
CA ARG A 130 -6.51 -4.85 -3.48
C ARG A 130 -5.18 -4.42 -2.87
N ILE A 131 -4.41 -5.32 -2.26
CA ILE A 131 -3.10 -4.99 -1.69
C ILE A 131 -2.12 -4.57 -2.80
N LEU A 132 -2.08 -5.29 -3.92
CA LEU A 132 -1.22 -4.92 -5.05
C LEU A 132 -1.65 -3.58 -5.65
N ASP A 133 -2.94 -3.38 -5.89
CA ASP A 133 -3.47 -2.12 -6.42
C ASP A 133 -3.10 -0.95 -5.49
N GLN A 134 -3.22 -1.12 -4.16
CA GLN A 134 -2.82 -0.10 -3.18
C GLN A 134 -1.33 0.19 -3.23
N LEU A 135 -0.50 -0.84 -3.39
CA LEU A 135 0.95 -0.69 -3.50
C LEU A 135 1.32 0.05 -4.79
N TYR A 136 0.78 -0.36 -5.93
CA TYR A 136 1.03 0.29 -7.22
C TYR A 136 0.53 1.73 -7.23
N ALA A 137 -0.71 1.98 -6.80
CA ALA A 137 -1.28 3.32 -6.71
C ALA A 137 -0.42 4.25 -5.83
N ASN A 138 0.18 3.74 -4.75
CA ASN A 138 1.05 4.55 -3.88
C ASN A 138 2.36 5.02 -4.56
N PHE A 139 2.78 4.35 -5.64
CA PHE A 139 3.95 4.71 -6.44
C PHE A 139 3.59 5.35 -7.79
N ASP A 140 2.31 5.57 -8.08
CA ASP A 140 1.92 6.33 -9.26
C ASP A 140 2.52 7.75 -9.19
N ALA A 141 2.89 8.29 -10.35
CA ALA A 141 3.37 9.65 -10.44
C ALA A 141 2.28 10.65 -10.01
N PRO A 142 2.65 11.81 -9.43
CA PRO A 142 1.69 12.86 -9.12
C PRO A 142 0.86 13.23 -10.35
N LYS A 143 -0.45 13.37 -10.18
CA LYS A 143 -1.39 13.65 -11.28
C LYS A 143 -1.87 15.09 -11.24
N THR A 144 -2.50 15.57 -12.30
CA THR A 144 -3.16 16.88 -12.26
C THR A 144 -4.44 16.78 -11.42
N PHE A 145 -4.93 17.90 -10.90
CA PHE A 145 -6.18 17.90 -10.14
C PHE A 145 -7.35 17.37 -10.98
N GLN A 146 -7.38 17.70 -12.26
CA GLN A 146 -8.42 17.25 -13.19
C GLN A 146 -8.45 15.72 -13.33
N ASP A 147 -7.29 15.06 -13.38
CA ASP A 147 -7.20 13.59 -13.48
C ASP A 147 -7.68 12.90 -12.20
N LEU A 148 -7.45 13.52 -11.04
CA LEU A 148 -7.88 13.01 -9.74
C LEU A 148 -9.39 13.15 -9.51
N ARG A 149 -10.13 13.91 -10.32
CA ARG A 149 -11.60 14.05 -10.16
C ARG A 149 -12.37 12.82 -10.62
N THR A 150 -11.75 11.97 -11.43
CA THR A 150 -12.37 10.75 -11.94
C THR A 150 -11.84 9.51 -11.23
N PRO A 151 -12.69 8.48 -11.01
CA PRO A 151 -12.22 7.19 -10.50
C PRO A 151 -11.12 6.63 -11.40
N GLN A 152 -10.04 6.12 -10.80
CA GLN A 152 -8.92 5.56 -11.54
C GLN A 152 -9.28 4.16 -12.04
N THR A 153 -9.01 3.88 -13.31
CA THR A 153 -9.23 2.55 -13.92
C THR A 153 -8.09 1.61 -13.62
N ASP A 154 -6.86 2.12 -13.68
CA ASP A 154 -5.65 1.36 -13.38
C ASP A 154 -5.46 1.33 -11.86
N ASN A 155 -5.30 0.13 -11.30
CA ASN A 155 -5.20 -0.08 -9.86
C ASN A 155 -6.37 0.52 -9.07
N GLY A 156 -7.60 0.45 -9.62
CA GLY A 156 -8.77 1.14 -9.06
C GLY A 156 -9.10 0.80 -7.60
N LEU A 157 -8.74 -0.40 -7.12
CA LEU A 157 -8.92 -0.77 -5.70
C LEU A 157 -7.87 -0.14 -4.76
N GLY A 158 -6.85 0.48 -5.35
CA GLY A 158 -5.77 1.21 -4.68
C GLY A 158 -6.07 2.67 -4.39
N TYR A 159 -7.14 3.21 -4.98
CA TYR A 159 -7.57 4.59 -4.82
C TYR A 159 -8.80 4.72 -3.94
N GLU A 160 -8.91 5.85 -3.23
CA GLU A 160 -10.06 6.22 -2.41
C GLU A 160 -10.47 7.66 -2.67
N GLN A 161 -11.75 7.97 -2.44
CA GLN A 161 -12.23 9.35 -2.44
C GLN A 161 -11.73 10.08 -1.20
N HIS A 162 -11.16 11.26 -1.42
CA HIS A 162 -10.68 12.18 -0.42
C HIS A 162 -11.34 13.53 -0.61
N HIS A 163 -11.91 14.07 0.47
CA HIS A 163 -12.41 15.44 0.49
C HIS A 163 -11.26 16.38 0.85
N ILE A 164 -10.95 17.33 -0.03
CA ILE A 164 -9.84 18.30 0.16
C ILE A 164 -10.13 19.16 1.39
N VAL A 165 -11.35 19.68 1.47
CA VAL A 165 -11.95 20.26 2.68
C VAL A 165 -12.72 19.14 3.39
N GLY A 166 -12.25 18.72 4.56
CA GLY A 166 -12.74 17.52 5.25
C GLY A 166 -14.24 17.56 5.59
N GLN A 167 -14.91 16.42 5.37
CA GLN A 167 -16.33 16.18 5.70
C GLN A 167 -16.51 15.87 7.20
N ASN A 168 -16.13 16.81 8.07
CA ASN A 168 -16.39 16.70 9.51
C ASN A 168 -17.67 17.47 9.89
N PRO A 169 -18.31 17.16 11.04
CA PRO A 169 -19.50 17.87 11.49
C PRO A 169 -19.31 19.39 11.53
N ASP A 170 -18.15 19.89 11.98
CA ASP A 170 -17.90 21.33 12.09
C ASP A 170 -17.93 22.07 10.75
N ASN A 171 -17.54 21.39 9.66
CA ASN A 171 -17.54 21.94 8.31
C ASN A 171 -18.91 21.83 7.62
N VAL A 172 -19.67 20.76 7.91
CA VAL A 172 -21.02 20.57 7.35
C VAL A 172 -22.05 21.42 8.10
N ALA A 173 -22.05 21.34 9.42
CA ALA A 173 -23.08 21.86 10.31
C ALA A 173 -22.54 21.98 11.75
N LYS A 174 -22.22 23.20 12.22
CA LYS A 174 -21.86 23.39 13.64
C LYS A 174 -23.08 23.12 14.51
N GLN A 175 -23.08 21.99 15.21
CA GLN A 175 -24.03 21.73 16.29
C GLN A 175 -23.65 22.59 17.50
N GLU A 176 -24.01 23.88 17.45
CA GLU A 176 -24.04 24.69 18.66
C GLU A 176 -25.30 24.29 19.43
N LEU A 177 -25.11 23.83 20.66
CA LEU A 177 -26.07 23.20 21.56
C LEU A 177 -27.33 24.02 21.92
N MET A 178 -27.79 25.00 21.13
CA MET A 178 -28.96 25.82 21.44
C MET A 178 -29.81 26.24 20.25
N VAL A 179 -31.07 26.49 20.57
CA VAL A 179 -32.01 27.20 19.72
C VAL A 179 -31.70 28.70 19.77
N PRO A 180 -31.53 29.40 18.63
CA PRO A 180 -31.48 28.89 17.25
C PRO A 180 -30.05 29.00 16.65
N PRO A 181 -29.85 28.56 15.40
CA PRO A 181 -29.77 27.19 14.93
C PRO A 181 -28.31 26.77 14.65
N ILE A 182 -28.17 25.51 14.24
CA ILE A 182 -27.00 24.94 13.58
C ILE A 182 -26.52 25.90 12.48
N LEU A 183 -25.36 26.54 12.66
CA LEU A 183 -24.71 27.32 11.62
C LEU A 183 -24.03 26.33 10.66
N GLU A 184 -24.60 26.16 9.47
CA GLU A 184 -23.89 25.51 8.36
C GLU A 184 -22.65 26.34 8.06
N LYS A 185 -21.46 25.83 8.42
CA LYS A 185 -20.22 26.56 8.18
C LYS A 185 -20.00 26.71 6.67
N PHE A 186 -20.03 25.59 5.94
CA PHE A 186 -19.91 25.58 4.49
C PHE A 186 -21.12 24.93 3.79
N GLY A 187 -21.88 24.06 4.47
CA GLY A 187 -23.02 23.33 3.91
C GLY A 187 -22.60 22.10 3.09
N ARG A 188 -23.51 21.15 2.90
CA ARG A 188 -23.23 19.92 2.14
C ARG A 188 -22.91 20.19 0.67
N ASP A 189 -23.58 21.16 0.06
CA ASP A 189 -23.41 21.48 -1.36
C ASP A 189 -21.95 21.84 -1.69
N LYS A 190 -21.24 22.54 -0.80
CA LYS A 190 -19.81 22.84 -0.97
C LYS A 190 -18.88 21.69 -0.61
N ILE A 191 -19.23 20.90 0.41
CA ILE A 191 -18.40 19.79 0.88
C ILE A 191 -18.42 18.63 -0.12
N ASP A 192 -19.60 18.31 -0.66
CA ASP A 192 -19.81 17.24 -1.62
C ASP A 192 -19.59 17.72 -3.08
N ASP A 193 -19.11 18.96 -3.27
CA ASP A 193 -18.82 19.53 -4.59
C ASP A 193 -17.73 18.69 -5.29
N PRO A 194 -17.89 18.33 -6.58
CA PRO A 194 -16.87 17.62 -7.34
C PRO A 194 -15.51 18.34 -7.48
N ASP A 195 -15.44 19.65 -7.21
CA ASP A 195 -14.19 20.43 -7.09
C ASP A 195 -13.54 20.30 -5.70
N ASN A 196 -14.21 19.65 -4.74
CA ASN A 196 -13.68 19.34 -3.40
C ASN A 196 -13.33 17.85 -3.22
N ILE A 197 -13.55 17.01 -4.23
CA ILE A 197 -13.33 15.56 -4.17
C ILE A 197 -12.18 15.17 -5.11
N ALA A 198 -11.24 14.39 -4.59
CA ALA A 198 -10.14 13.79 -5.36
C ALA A 198 -10.03 12.28 -5.07
N TRP A 199 -9.70 11.49 -6.07
CA TRP A 199 -9.34 10.08 -5.93
C TRP A 199 -7.84 9.98 -5.70
N ILE A 200 -7.42 9.61 -4.49
CA ILE A 200 -6.01 9.54 -4.11
C ILE A 200 -5.61 8.12 -3.72
N PRO A 201 -4.33 7.73 -3.83
CA PRO A 201 -3.89 6.41 -3.38
C PRO A 201 -4.21 6.21 -1.89
N ARG A 202 -4.76 5.06 -1.52
CA ARG A 202 -5.19 4.78 -0.13
C ARG A 202 -4.05 4.95 0.87
N LEU A 203 -2.86 4.43 0.57
CA LEU A 203 -1.72 4.55 1.48
C LEU A 203 -1.29 6.01 1.68
N LYS A 204 -1.43 6.86 0.64
CA LYS A 204 -1.25 8.31 0.76
C LYS A 204 -2.36 8.97 1.58
N HIS A 205 -3.61 8.51 1.43
CA HIS A 205 -4.74 8.97 2.24
C HIS A 205 -4.50 8.74 3.75
N GLU A 206 -4.00 7.56 4.10
CA GLU A 206 -3.65 7.21 5.48
C GLU A 206 -2.50 8.07 6.01
N GLN A 207 -1.46 8.32 5.21
CA GLN A 207 -0.36 9.22 5.55
C GLN A 207 -0.83 10.67 5.78
N ILE A 208 -1.68 11.19 4.91
CA ILE A 208 -2.27 12.54 5.01
C ILE A 208 -3.14 12.63 6.27
N THR A 209 -3.93 11.59 6.56
CA THR A 209 -4.75 11.54 7.78
C THR A 209 -3.86 11.55 9.05
N ALA A 210 -2.75 10.82 9.05
CA ALA A 210 -1.79 10.86 10.14
C ALA A 210 -1.16 12.26 10.29
N TYR A 211 -0.84 12.92 9.17
CA TYR A 211 -0.32 14.29 9.16
C TYR A 211 -1.30 15.29 9.79
N TYR A 212 -2.58 15.25 9.39
CA TYR A 212 -3.64 16.09 9.96
C TYR A 212 -3.82 15.89 11.47
N ASN A 213 -3.62 14.67 11.97
CA ASN A 213 -3.75 14.32 13.39
C ASN A 213 -2.48 14.59 14.22
N SER A 214 -1.39 15.00 13.60
CA SER A 214 -0.18 15.39 14.32
C SER A 214 -0.21 16.86 14.74
N VAL A 215 0.59 17.20 15.76
CA VAL A 215 0.71 18.56 16.28
C VAL A 215 1.25 19.48 15.19
N ASP A 216 0.62 20.64 15.05
CA ASP A 216 1.10 21.72 14.20
C ASP A 216 2.26 22.42 14.92
N ASP A 217 3.44 22.38 14.32
CA ASP A 217 4.66 22.98 14.84
C ASP A 217 4.66 24.52 14.73
N GLN A 218 3.76 25.08 13.92
CA GLN A 218 3.58 26.53 13.75
C GLN A 218 2.48 27.09 14.66
N ASP A 219 1.67 26.23 15.30
CA ASP A 219 0.62 26.66 16.22
C ASP A 219 1.17 26.82 17.65
N PRO A 220 1.17 28.04 18.23
CA PRO A 220 1.74 28.29 19.55
C PRO A 220 0.99 27.60 20.69
N GLU A 221 -0.26 27.18 20.44
CA GLU A 221 -1.09 26.42 21.37
C GLU A 221 -0.84 24.91 21.30
N GLY A 222 -0.01 24.45 20.35
CA GLY A 222 0.31 23.04 20.16
C GLY A 222 -0.89 22.19 19.75
N ARG A 223 -1.87 22.78 19.05
CA ARG A 223 -3.05 22.06 18.55
C ARG A 223 -2.64 21.13 17.41
N VAL A 224 -3.47 20.11 17.17
CA VAL A 224 -3.34 19.24 15.99
C VAL A 224 -3.71 20.01 14.72
N ARG A 225 -3.02 19.75 13.61
CA ARG A 225 -3.17 20.50 12.35
C ARG A 225 -4.62 20.60 11.88
N TRP A 226 -5.40 19.53 11.99
CA TRP A 226 -6.79 19.58 11.56
C TRP A 226 -7.62 20.63 12.32
N ARG A 227 -7.32 20.91 13.59
CA ARG A 227 -8.01 21.96 14.35
C ARG A 227 -7.62 23.35 13.88
N VAL A 228 -6.33 23.58 13.61
CA VAL A 228 -5.82 24.85 13.07
C VAL A 228 -6.49 25.13 11.71
N ILE A 229 -6.54 24.12 10.85
CA ILE A 229 -7.17 24.20 9.53
C ILE A 229 -8.69 24.41 9.67
N ASN A 230 -9.33 23.82 10.68
CA ASN A 230 -10.76 23.99 10.90
C ASN A 230 -11.18 25.43 11.24
N ASP A 231 -10.26 26.30 11.66
CA ASP A 231 -10.55 27.72 11.92
C ASP A 231 -10.52 28.57 10.64
N MET A 232 -9.95 28.05 9.55
CA MET A 232 -9.86 28.73 8.26
C MET A 232 -11.20 28.77 7.51
N ASP A 233 -11.31 29.71 6.56
CA ASP A 233 -12.41 29.73 5.61
C ASP A 233 -12.30 28.60 4.56
N PHE A 234 -13.33 28.42 3.72
CA PHE A 234 -13.35 27.30 2.77
C PHE A 234 -12.21 27.38 1.75
N ALA A 235 -11.90 28.57 1.23
CA ALA A 235 -10.90 28.75 0.19
C ALA A 235 -9.49 28.49 0.76
N GLU A 236 -9.24 28.95 1.99
CA GLU A 236 -8.02 28.68 2.74
C GLU A 236 -7.85 27.20 3.08
N GLN A 237 -8.90 26.51 3.55
CA GLN A 237 -8.87 25.06 3.77
C GLN A 237 -8.60 24.30 2.47
N GLN A 238 -9.27 24.68 1.38
CA GLN A 238 -9.08 24.03 0.09
C GLN A 238 -7.67 24.24 -0.44
N ALA A 239 -7.13 25.46 -0.36
CA ALA A 239 -5.76 25.76 -0.76
C ALA A 239 -4.73 24.97 0.07
N THR A 240 -4.96 24.87 1.38
CA THR A 240 -4.12 24.07 2.29
C THR A 240 -4.19 22.58 1.97
N GLY A 241 -5.38 22.04 1.76
CA GLY A 241 -5.58 20.64 1.37
C GLY A 241 -4.89 20.32 0.04
N LEU A 242 -5.00 21.19 -0.96
CA LEU A 242 -4.29 21.05 -2.23
C LEU A 242 -2.77 21.11 -2.06
N ALA A 243 -2.24 21.97 -1.17
CA ALA A 243 -0.81 22.02 -0.87
C ALA A 243 -0.32 20.72 -0.23
N ILE A 244 -1.08 20.16 0.71
CA ILE A 244 -0.78 18.87 1.35
C ILE A 244 -0.78 17.74 0.31
N LEU A 245 -1.74 17.71 -0.62
CA LEU A 245 -1.71 16.71 -1.71
C LEU A 245 -0.43 16.80 -2.56
N ARG A 246 0.13 17.99 -2.79
CA ARG A 246 1.43 18.14 -3.47
C ARG A 246 2.59 17.67 -2.62
N GLU A 247 2.59 18.00 -1.33
CA GLU A 247 3.61 17.57 -0.37
C GLU A 247 3.75 16.04 -0.32
N PHE A 248 2.62 15.33 -0.36
CA PHE A 248 2.59 13.87 -0.35
C PHE A 248 2.79 13.22 -1.73
N GLY A 249 3.04 14.02 -2.77
CA GLY A 249 3.29 13.55 -4.14
C GLY A 249 2.06 12.96 -4.83
N VAL A 250 0.86 13.42 -4.46
CA VAL A 250 -0.40 13.02 -5.09
C VAL A 250 -0.75 13.97 -6.24
N LEU A 251 -0.54 15.27 -6.03
CA LEU A 251 -0.87 16.35 -6.96
C LEU A 251 0.39 16.99 -7.56
N GLN A 252 0.36 17.32 -8.85
CA GLN A 252 1.41 18.07 -9.56
C GLN A 252 1.44 19.57 -9.21
#